data_AF-A0A3D9VLA0-F1
#
_entry.id   AF-A0A3D9VLA0-F1
#
_cell.length_a   1.000
_cell.length_b   1.000
_cell.length_c   1.000
_cell.angle_alpha   90.00
_cell.angle_beta   90.00
_cell.angle_gamma   90.00
#
_symmetry.space_group_name_H-M   'P 1'
#
loop_
_entity.id
_entity.type
_entity.pdbx_description
1 polymer ?
#
loop_
_entity_poly.entity_id
_entity_poly.type
_entity_poly.pdbx_seq_one_letter_code
_entity_poly.pdbx_strand_id
1 'polypeptide(L)'
;MTFSMRRFSAIFRKELQDIKANASVLVMAILPIIFAFVYGQMDGPKDEISNMVTLMALTMVGSFVQAALIAEEKEKHTLRVLMLSPASSLEVLLGKSALTGLITFAICFSNFAILGVVKGNIPLIVLFLLISIFFFLMLGTAIGLIAKTTASTSVVGMPILFIFLLAPILGVFLKNDFVKKMIDFLPTKHLADAMPKLMNGKGLSTVSGDLINIIIWCVLSIILCIIVYKKKQLD
;
A
#
# COMPACT_ATOMS: atom_id res chain seq x y z
N MET A 1 -18.71 -9.81 21.77
CA MET A 1 -18.82 -8.70 20.79
C MET A 1 -19.17 -9.31 19.45
N THR A 2 -20.32 -8.98 18.88
CA THR A 2 -20.76 -9.53 17.58
C THR A 2 -20.48 -8.51 16.48
N PHE A 3 -19.62 -8.89 15.53
CA PHE A 3 -19.36 -8.13 14.32
C PHE A 3 -20.70 -7.86 13.60
N SER A 4 -21.06 -6.59 13.42
CA SER A 4 -22.32 -6.21 12.79
C SER A 4 -22.07 -5.75 11.36
N MET A 5 -22.51 -6.56 10.39
CA MET A 5 -22.38 -6.25 8.95
C MET A 5 -23.00 -4.90 8.57
N ARG A 6 -24.09 -4.50 9.26
CA ARG A 6 -24.72 -3.18 9.08
C ARG A 6 -23.77 -2.04 9.45
N ARG A 7 -23.04 -2.15 10.55
CA ARG A 7 -22.06 -1.13 10.99
C ARG A 7 -20.88 -1.03 10.02
N PHE A 8 -20.32 -2.17 9.61
CA PHE A 8 -19.25 -2.20 8.60
C PHE A 8 -19.68 -1.52 7.30
N SER A 9 -20.87 -1.85 6.79
CA SER A 9 -21.39 -1.25 5.55
C SER A 9 -21.63 0.27 5.65
N ALA A 10 -22.04 0.76 6.83
CA ALA A 10 -22.24 2.19 7.06
C ALA A 10 -20.90 2.95 7.08
N ILE A 11 -19.88 2.40 7.76
CA ILE A 11 -18.52 2.94 7.75
C ILE A 11 -18.00 2.98 6.31
N PHE A 12 -18.09 1.86 5.58
CA PHE A 12 -17.61 1.77 4.21
C PHE A 12 -18.24 2.80 3.25
N ARG A 13 -19.57 3.03 3.37
CA ARG A 13 -20.26 4.06 2.56
C ARG A 13 -19.81 5.48 2.89
N LYS A 14 -19.62 5.78 4.17
CA LYS A 14 -19.08 7.07 4.62
C LYS A 14 -17.68 7.28 4.02
N GLU A 15 -16.79 6.31 4.16
CA GLU A 15 -15.42 6.40 3.62
C GLU A 15 -15.40 6.60 2.11
N LEU A 16 -16.29 5.93 1.37
CA LEU A 16 -16.45 6.14 -0.07
C LEU A 16 -16.82 7.58 -0.42
N GLN A 17 -17.70 8.19 0.38
CA GLN A 17 -18.12 9.57 0.16
C GLN A 17 -17.01 10.56 0.52
N ASP A 18 -16.29 10.31 1.61
CA ASP A 18 -15.15 11.13 2.05
C ASP A 18 -14.01 11.09 1.02
N ILE A 19 -13.68 9.91 0.49
CA ILE A 19 -12.66 9.76 -0.57
C ILE A 19 -13.08 10.51 -1.84
N LYS A 20 -14.35 10.41 -2.25
CA LYS A 20 -14.85 11.11 -3.45
C LYS A 20 -14.86 12.64 -3.28
N ALA A 21 -15.03 13.12 -2.05
CA ALA A 21 -15.00 14.55 -1.76
C ALA A 21 -13.56 15.08 -1.60
N ASN A 22 -12.58 14.21 -1.32
CA ASN A 22 -11.20 14.60 -1.09
C ASN A 22 -10.39 14.62 -2.40
N ALA A 23 -10.25 15.81 -2.98
CA ALA A 23 -9.50 16.02 -4.22
C ALA A 23 -8.05 15.52 -4.15
N SER A 24 -7.37 15.67 -3.00
CA SER A 24 -5.99 15.22 -2.82
C SER A 24 -5.88 13.69 -2.95
N VAL A 25 -6.80 12.96 -2.31
CA VAL A 25 -6.86 11.49 -2.40
C VAL A 25 -7.17 11.04 -3.83
N LEU A 26 -8.12 11.69 -4.50
CA LEU A 26 -8.45 11.38 -5.89
C LEU A 26 -7.27 11.59 -6.84
N VAL A 27 -6.54 12.70 -6.68
CA VAL A 27 -5.33 12.96 -7.48
C VAL A 27 -4.29 11.86 -7.26
N MET A 28 -4.04 11.47 -6.01
CA MET A 28 -3.10 10.38 -5.71
C MET A 28 -3.53 9.02 -6.26
N ALA A 29 -4.84 8.75 -6.32
CA ALA A 29 -5.38 7.52 -6.89
C ALA A 29 -5.31 7.50 -8.43
N ILE A 30 -5.53 8.65 -9.07
CA ILE A 30 -5.56 8.76 -10.54
C ILE A 30 -4.14 8.81 -11.13
N LEU A 31 -3.17 9.40 -10.44
CA LEU A 31 -1.80 9.58 -10.96
C LEU A 31 -1.14 8.29 -11.47
N PRO A 32 -1.14 7.16 -10.72
CA PRO A 32 -0.58 5.91 -11.22
C PRO A 32 -1.25 5.41 -12.51
N ILE A 33 -2.56 5.65 -12.69
CA ILE A 33 -3.30 5.28 -13.89
C ILE A 33 -2.87 6.18 -15.06
N ILE A 34 -2.77 7.49 -14.83
CA ILE A 34 -2.27 8.43 -15.84
C ILE A 34 -0.87 8.01 -16.29
N PHE A 35 0.03 7.70 -15.36
CA PHE A 35 1.38 7.25 -15.70
C PHE A 35 1.39 5.92 -16.44
N ALA A 36 0.53 4.96 -16.06
CA ALA A 36 0.38 3.71 -16.81
C ALA A 36 -0.07 3.97 -18.26
N PHE A 37 -1.02 4.88 -18.45
CA PHE A 37 -1.48 5.27 -19.79
C PHE A 37 -0.38 5.98 -20.59
N VAL A 38 0.25 7.03 -20.03
CA VAL A 38 1.27 7.83 -20.71
C VAL A 38 2.50 6.97 -21.06
N TYR A 39 3.06 6.25 -20.09
CA TYR A 39 4.22 5.39 -20.34
C TYR A 39 3.87 4.18 -21.22
N GLY A 40 2.61 3.72 -21.20
CA GLY A 40 2.14 2.67 -22.10
C GLY A 40 2.15 3.05 -23.58
N GLN A 41 2.17 4.35 -23.91
CA GLN A 41 2.32 4.86 -25.27
C GLN A 41 3.78 5.04 -25.69
N MET A 42 4.74 4.96 -24.75
CA MET A 42 6.15 5.12 -25.03
C MET A 42 6.79 3.77 -25.39
N ASP A 43 7.83 3.81 -26.22
CA ASP A 43 8.66 2.63 -26.46
C ASP A 43 9.47 2.30 -25.21
N GLY A 44 9.40 1.05 -24.74
CA GLY A 44 10.12 0.60 -23.56
C GLY A 44 9.66 -0.76 -23.03
N PRO A 45 10.39 -1.33 -22.06
CA PRO A 45 10.01 -2.58 -21.42
C PRO A 45 8.74 -2.40 -20.58
N LYS A 46 7.58 -2.81 -21.12
CA LYS A 46 6.28 -2.66 -20.46
C LYS A 46 6.22 -3.34 -19.07
N ASP A 47 6.96 -4.41 -18.88
CA ASP A 47 7.04 -5.11 -17.58
C ASP A 47 7.68 -4.25 -16.49
N GLU A 48 8.72 -3.49 -16.82
CA GLU A 48 9.39 -2.57 -15.89
C GLU A 48 8.51 -1.34 -15.59
N ILE A 49 7.87 -0.79 -16.63
CA ILE A 49 6.89 0.30 -16.48
C ILE A 49 5.75 -0.14 -15.56
N SER A 50 5.20 -1.34 -15.78
CA SER A 50 4.15 -1.92 -14.96
C SER A 50 4.56 -2.04 -13.49
N ASN A 51 5.79 -2.50 -13.24
CA ASN A 51 6.32 -2.61 -11.89
C ASN A 51 6.45 -1.23 -11.22
N MET A 52 6.96 -0.22 -11.92
CA MET A 52 7.07 1.14 -11.42
C MET A 52 5.69 1.72 -11.06
N VAL A 53 4.71 1.68 -11.97
CA VAL A 53 3.37 2.24 -11.70
C VAL A 53 2.61 1.48 -10.62
N THR A 54 2.91 0.18 -10.44
CA THR A 54 2.38 -0.63 -9.34
C THR A 54 2.98 -0.21 -8.00
N LEU A 55 4.30 -0.04 -7.92
CA LEU A 55 4.97 0.49 -6.73
C LEU A 55 4.46 1.90 -6.39
N MET A 56 4.21 2.75 -7.40
CA MET A 56 3.59 4.05 -7.20
C MET A 56 2.18 3.93 -6.61
N ALA A 57 1.32 3.06 -7.14
CA ALA A 57 -0.02 2.85 -6.59
C ALA A 57 0.01 2.33 -5.14
N LEU A 58 0.89 1.35 -4.85
CA LEU A 58 1.06 0.79 -3.52
C LEU A 58 1.54 1.82 -2.49
N THR A 59 2.51 2.66 -2.88
CA THR A 59 3.05 3.70 -1.99
C THR A 59 2.06 4.86 -1.83
N MET A 60 1.58 5.43 -2.92
CA MET A 60 0.70 6.61 -2.87
C MET A 60 -0.68 6.28 -2.29
N VAL A 61 -1.32 5.20 -2.75
CA VAL A 61 -2.68 4.86 -2.31
C VAL A 61 -2.65 3.89 -1.16
N GLY A 62 -1.91 2.79 -1.31
CA GLY A 62 -1.83 1.73 -0.31
C GLY A 62 -1.24 2.18 1.02
N SER A 63 -0.40 3.22 1.04
CA SER A 63 0.20 3.72 2.30
C SER A 63 -0.03 5.19 2.59
N PHE A 64 0.20 6.12 1.65
CA PHE A 64 0.07 7.54 1.95
C PHE A 64 -1.40 7.96 2.16
N VAL A 65 -2.30 7.63 1.23
CA VAL A 65 -3.75 7.89 1.40
C VAL A 65 -4.26 7.21 2.66
N GLN A 66 -3.86 5.96 2.91
CA GLN A 66 -4.21 5.25 4.13
C GLN A 66 -3.75 5.99 5.41
N ALA A 67 -2.50 6.49 5.42
CA ALA A 67 -1.97 7.26 6.53
C ALA A 67 -2.76 8.58 6.74
N ALA A 68 -3.05 9.29 5.65
CA ALA A 68 -3.80 10.54 5.67
C ALA A 68 -5.22 10.34 6.24
N LEU A 69 -5.95 9.32 5.79
CA LEU A 69 -7.30 9.02 6.29
C LEU A 69 -7.34 8.68 7.78
N ILE A 70 -6.31 8.00 8.28
CA ILE A 70 -6.20 7.70 9.72
C ILE A 70 -5.85 8.96 10.52
N ALA A 71 -4.92 9.76 10.02
CA ALA A 71 -4.54 11.01 10.67
C ALA A 71 -5.68 12.04 10.67
N GLU A 72 -6.52 12.05 9.64
CA GLU A 72 -7.71 12.91 9.56
C GLU A 72 -8.72 12.61 10.68
N GLU A 73 -8.97 11.33 10.98
CA GLU A 73 -9.85 10.94 12.08
C GLU A 73 -9.26 11.30 13.44
N LYS A 74 -7.93 11.30 13.56
CA LYS A 74 -7.24 11.73 14.77
C LYS A 74 -7.34 13.24 14.96
N GLU A 75 -7.18 14.00 13.89
CA GLU A 75 -7.28 15.46 13.84
C GLU A 75 -8.71 15.94 14.16
N LYS A 76 -9.73 15.25 13.65
CA LYS A 76 -11.14 15.55 13.93
C LYS A 76 -11.63 15.06 15.30
N HIS A 77 -10.74 14.51 16.14
CA HIS A 77 -11.04 13.86 17.43
C HIS A 77 -12.07 12.71 17.38
N THR A 78 -12.49 12.30 16.19
CA THR A 78 -13.38 11.15 15.98
C THR A 78 -12.70 9.85 16.35
N LEU A 79 -11.37 9.75 16.24
CA LEU A 79 -10.61 8.58 16.73
C LEU A 79 -10.82 8.31 18.23
N ARG A 80 -10.91 9.37 19.05
CA ARG A 80 -11.16 9.25 20.51
C ARG A 80 -12.60 8.87 20.80
N VAL A 81 -13.55 9.39 20.04
CA VAL A 81 -14.97 9.00 20.13
C VAL A 81 -15.19 7.56 19.64
N LEU A 82 -14.44 7.11 18.62
CA LEU A 82 -14.45 5.72 18.14
C LEU A 82 -13.86 4.75 19.17
N MET A 83 -12.82 5.15 19.90
CA MET A 83 -12.28 4.41 21.05
C MET A 83 -13.27 4.27 22.22
N LEU A 84 -14.25 5.18 22.32
CA LEU A 84 -15.32 5.16 23.31
C LEU A 84 -16.61 4.53 22.77
N SER A 85 -16.68 4.23 21.47
CA SER A 85 -17.81 3.55 20.85
C SER A 85 -17.73 2.04 21.14
N PRO A 86 -18.86 1.32 21.13
CA PRO A 86 -18.86 -0.13 21.31
C PRO A 86 -18.26 -0.91 20.12
N ALA A 87 -17.81 -0.23 19.04
CA ALA A 87 -17.03 -0.84 17.97
C ALA A 87 -15.54 -0.78 18.33
N SER A 88 -14.82 -1.90 18.19
CA SER A 88 -13.39 -1.94 18.50
C SER A 88 -12.64 -1.04 17.52
N SER A 89 -11.67 -0.23 17.97
CA SER A 89 -10.85 0.60 17.08
C SER A 89 -10.19 -0.22 15.96
N LEU A 90 -9.95 -1.51 16.19
CA LEU A 90 -9.48 -2.44 15.17
C LEU A 90 -10.51 -2.67 14.06
N GLU A 91 -11.81 -2.78 14.37
CA GLU A 91 -12.87 -2.92 13.36
C GLU A 91 -12.97 -1.67 12.47
N VAL A 92 -12.75 -0.49 13.04
CA VAL A 92 -12.78 0.77 12.31
C VAL A 92 -11.55 0.91 11.42
N LEU A 93 -10.35 0.61 11.95
CA LEU A 93 -9.11 0.61 11.17
C LEU A 93 -9.18 -0.41 10.03
N LEU A 94 -9.67 -1.63 10.29
CA LEU A 94 -9.86 -2.67 9.27
C LEU A 94 -10.90 -2.24 8.22
N GLY A 95 -12.00 -1.61 8.61
CA GLY A 95 -13.01 -1.09 7.70
C GLY A 95 -12.48 -0.03 6.74
N LYS A 96 -11.65 0.89 7.24
CA LYS A 96 -10.97 1.91 6.42
C LYS A 96 -9.93 1.31 5.48
N SER A 97 -9.06 0.45 6.02
CA SER A 97 -8.03 -0.26 5.26
C SER A 97 -8.62 -1.13 4.15
N ALA A 98 -9.82 -1.67 4.33
CA ALA A 98 -10.49 -2.49 3.32
C ALA A 98 -10.85 -1.67 2.08
N LEU A 99 -11.35 -0.43 2.25
CA LEU A 99 -11.72 0.42 1.11
C LEU A 99 -10.48 0.90 0.36
N THR A 100 -9.47 1.41 1.07
CA THR A 100 -8.20 1.83 0.45
C THR A 100 -7.49 0.66 -0.22
N GLY A 101 -7.54 -0.53 0.39
CA GLY A 101 -7.06 -1.77 -0.21
C GLY A 101 -7.77 -2.13 -1.52
N LEU A 102 -9.10 -2.05 -1.54
CA LEU A 102 -9.91 -2.30 -2.74
C LEU A 102 -9.59 -1.30 -3.86
N ILE A 103 -9.48 -0.01 -3.53
CA ILE A 103 -9.12 1.04 -4.50
C ILE A 103 -7.72 0.79 -5.04
N THR A 104 -6.75 0.50 -4.17
CA THR A 104 -5.37 0.19 -4.58
C THR A 104 -5.34 -1.03 -5.50
N PHE A 105 -6.08 -2.09 -5.16
CA PHE A 105 -6.20 -3.28 -6.00
C PHE A 105 -6.79 -2.95 -7.38
N ALA A 106 -7.87 -2.19 -7.43
CA ALA A 106 -8.50 -1.78 -8.68
C ALA A 106 -7.55 -0.94 -9.56
N ILE A 107 -6.76 -0.04 -8.96
CA ILE A 107 -5.76 0.77 -9.67
C ILE A 107 -4.66 -0.12 -10.25
N CYS A 108 -4.06 -1.00 -9.44
CA CYS A 108 -3.01 -1.90 -9.90
C CYS A 108 -3.51 -2.82 -11.03
N PHE A 109 -4.72 -3.37 -10.89
CA PHE A 109 -5.33 -4.20 -11.93
C PHE A 109 -5.60 -3.40 -13.22
N SER A 110 -6.05 -2.15 -13.09
CA SER A 110 -6.25 -1.25 -14.23
C SER A 110 -4.94 -0.94 -14.94
N ASN A 111 -3.85 -0.70 -14.20
CA ASN A 111 -2.52 -0.48 -14.76
C ASN A 111 -2.04 -1.69 -15.57
N PHE A 112 -2.25 -2.90 -15.03
CA PHE A 112 -1.92 -4.14 -15.73
C PHE A 112 -2.73 -4.32 -17.02
N ALA A 113 -4.02 -3.97 -17.00
CA ALA A 113 -4.88 -4.02 -18.17
C ALA A 113 -4.47 -3.00 -19.25
N ILE A 114 -4.16 -1.76 -18.86
CA ILE A 114 -3.70 -0.70 -19.76
C ILE A 114 -2.39 -1.10 -20.45
N LEU A 115 -1.46 -1.70 -19.70
CA LEU A 115 -0.14 -2.07 -20.22
C LEU A 115 -0.12 -3.41 -20.97
N GLY A 116 -1.14 -4.26 -20.79
CA GLY A 116 -1.25 -5.56 -21.47
C GLY A 116 -0.14 -6.56 -21.09
N VAL A 117 0.37 -6.48 -19.86
CA VAL A 117 1.56 -7.23 -19.39
C VAL A 117 1.22 -8.61 -18.83
N VAL A 118 -0.05 -8.90 -18.55
CA VAL A 118 -0.45 -10.14 -17.87
C VAL A 118 -0.52 -11.29 -18.87
N LYS A 119 0.52 -12.13 -18.92
CA LYS A 119 0.56 -13.36 -19.74
C LYS A 119 0.62 -14.64 -18.90
N GLY A 120 0.90 -14.50 -17.60
CA GLY A 120 1.13 -15.62 -16.69
C GLY A 120 -0.07 -16.03 -15.84
N ASN A 121 0.23 -16.71 -14.73
CA ASN A 121 -0.77 -17.23 -13.81
C ASN A 121 -1.44 -16.09 -13.01
N ILE A 122 -2.64 -15.70 -13.45
CA ILE A 122 -3.43 -14.62 -12.85
C ILE A 122 -3.66 -14.83 -11.33
N PRO A 123 -4.09 -16.01 -10.84
CA PRO A 123 -4.22 -16.26 -9.40
C PRO A 123 -2.96 -15.93 -8.59
N LEU A 124 -1.79 -16.28 -9.11
CA LEU A 124 -0.53 -16.08 -8.41
C LEU A 124 -0.11 -14.59 -8.42
N ILE A 125 -0.32 -13.89 -9.53
CA ILE A 125 -0.12 -12.43 -9.61
C ILE A 125 -1.02 -11.71 -8.60
N VAL A 126 -2.30 -12.10 -8.53
CA VAL A 126 -3.27 -11.54 -7.58
C VAL A 126 -2.84 -11.82 -6.14
N LEU A 127 -2.35 -13.02 -5.83
CA LEU A 127 -1.85 -13.36 -4.49
C LEU A 127 -0.70 -12.44 -4.07
N PHE A 128 0.32 -12.27 -4.92
CA PHE A 128 1.45 -11.38 -4.64
C PHE A 128 0.97 -9.94 -4.43
N LEU A 129 0.09 -9.47 -5.32
CA LEU A 129 -0.46 -8.13 -5.24
C LEU A 129 -1.21 -7.90 -3.93
N LEU A 130 -2.06 -8.84 -3.50
CA LEU A 130 -2.82 -8.71 -2.25
C LEU A 130 -1.92 -8.69 -1.02
N ILE A 131 -0.88 -9.52 -0.98
CA ILE A 131 0.11 -9.53 0.12
C ILE A 131 0.87 -8.20 0.15
N SER A 132 1.28 -7.67 -1.00
CA SER A 132 1.94 -6.37 -1.08
C SER A 132 1.02 -5.23 -0.65
N ILE A 133 -0.24 -5.22 -1.10
CA ILE A 133 -1.24 -4.23 -0.67
C ILE A 133 -1.39 -4.28 0.85
N PHE A 134 -1.50 -5.47 1.43
CA PHE A 134 -1.62 -5.64 2.87
C PHE A 134 -0.41 -5.04 3.63
N PHE A 135 0.82 -5.30 3.16
CA PHE A 135 2.02 -4.70 3.73
C PHE A 135 1.95 -3.16 3.71
N PHE A 136 1.63 -2.56 2.55
CA PHE A 136 1.57 -1.11 2.41
C PHE A 136 0.44 -0.49 3.24
N LEU A 137 -0.71 -1.16 3.36
CA LEU A 137 -1.79 -0.72 4.23
C LEU A 137 -1.37 -0.71 5.71
N MET A 138 -0.67 -1.74 6.17
CA MET A 138 -0.16 -1.78 7.54
C MET A 138 0.89 -0.70 7.79
N LEU A 139 1.78 -0.47 6.81
CA LEU A 139 2.78 0.58 6.87
C LEU A 139 2.14 1.97 6.91
N GLY A 140 1.18 2.25 6.02
CA GLY A 140 0.40 3.49 6.02
C GLY A 140 -0.37 3.70 7.31
N THR A 141 -0.96 2.63 7.84
CA THR A 141 -1.65 2.66 9.14
C THR A 141 -0.71 3.02 10.28
N ALA A 142 0.48 2.44 10.33
CA ALA A 142 1.50 2.80 11.32
C ALA A 142 1.90 4.29 11.22
N ILE A 143 2.13 4.80 10.00
CA ILE A 143 2.44 6.22 9.77
C ILE A 143 1.28 7.12 10.24
N GLY A 144 0.05 6.78 9.88
CA GLY A 144 -1.14 7.55 10.26
C GLY A 144 -1.36 7.60 11.78
N LEU A 145 -1.07 6.50 12.48
CA LEU A 145 -1.15 6.46 13.95
C LEU A 145 -0.07 7.33 14.63
N ILE A 146 1.14 7.40 14.05
CA ILE A 146 2.24 8.24 14.54
C ILE A 146 1.94 9.73 14.28
N ALA A 147 1.44 10.05 13.08
CA ALA A 147 1.09 11.40 12.67
C ALA A 147 0.03 12.03 13.60
N LYS A 148 0.09 13.35 13.77
CA LYS A 148 -0.88 14.11 14.60
C LYS A 148 -1.99 14.71 13.74
N THR A 149 -1.66 15.11 12.53
CA THR A 149 -2.53 15.75 11.53
C THR A 149 -2.29 15.14 10.16
N THR A 150 -3.24 15.34 9.25
CA THR A 150 -3.10 14.99 7.82
C THR A 150 -1.82 15.58 7.23
N ALA A 151 -1.51 16.86 7.47
CA ALA A 151 -0.29 17.49 6.99
C ALA A 151 0.99 16.80 7.54
N SER A 152 0.98 16.38 8.82
CA SER A 152 2.14 15.70 9.43
C SER A 152 2.43 14.32 8.84
N THR A 153 1.45 13.66 8.22
CA THR A 153 1.69 12.39 7.50
C THR A 153 2.63 12.58 6.33
N SER A 154 2.62 13.75 5.70
CA SER A 154 3.57 14.06 4.62
C SER A 154 4.98 14.20 5.14
N VAL A 155 5.15 14.90 6.27
CA VAL A 155 6.47 15.14 6.87
C VAL A 155 7.10 13.85 7.40
N VAL A 156 6.32 13.01 8.09
CA VAL A 156 6.81 11.77 8.71
C VAL A 156 6.84 10.61 7.71
N GLY A 157 5.82 10.51 6.88
CA GLY A 157 5.62 9.36 5.98
C GLY A 157 6.43 9.44 4.70
N MET A 158 6.53 10.60 4.06
CA MET A 158 7.19 10.70 2.74
C MET A 158 8.63 10.20 2.71
N PRO A 159 9.51 10.51 3.69
CA PRO A 159 10.87 9.96 3.68
C PRO A 159 10.88 8.43 3.69
N ILE A 160 9.99 7.81 4.47
CA ILE A 160 9.87 6.36 4.55
C ILE A 160 9.35 5.79 3.23
N LEU A 161 8.27 6.38 2.70
CA LEU A 161 7.62 5.92 1.46
C LEU A 161 8.52 6.11 0.24
N PHE A 162 9.33 7.17 0.20
CA PHE A 162 10.32 7.38 -0.84
C PHE A 162 11.39 6.30 -0.85
N ILE A 163 11.84 5.82 0.31
CA ILE A 163 12.78 4.69 0.37
C ILE A 163 12.13 3.47 -0.29
N PHE A 164 10.88 3.13 0.06
CA PHE A 164 10.21 1.99 -0.55
C PHE A 164 9.97 2.15 -2.06
N LEU A 165 9.62 3.34 -2.52
CA LEU A 165 9.40 3.63 -3.94
C LEU A 165 10.69 3.62 -4.77
N LEU A 166 11.73 4.29 -4.28
CA LEU A 166 12.95 4.56 -5.05
C LEU A 166 14.03 3.50 -4.86
N ALA A 167 14.03 2.74 -3.76
CA ALA A 167 15.09 1.78 -3.49
C ALA A 167 15.32 0.78 -4.64
N PRO A 168 14.28 0.17 -5.26
CA PRO A 168 14.51 -0.74 -6.38
C PRO A 168 15.22 -0.08 -7.57
N ILE A 169 14.91 1.19 -7.83
CA ILE A 169 15.51 1.98 -8.91
C ILE A 169 16.95 2.35 -8.55
N LEU A 170 17.16 2.89 -7.35
CA LEU A 170 18.48 3.32 -6.87
C LEU A 170 19.46 2.16 -6.74
N GLY A 171 18.99 0.96 -6.37
CA GLY A 171 19.82 -0.25 -6.24
C GLY A 171 20.63 -0.56 -7.50
N VAL A 172 20.11 -0.24 -8.68
CA VAL A 172 20.79 -0.44 -9.97
C VAL A 172 21.95 0.55 -10.17
N PHE A 173 21.80 1.79 -9.70
CA PHE A 173 22.78 2.86 -9.90
C PHE A 173 23.84 2.97 -8.81
N LEU A 174 23.57 2.38 -7.64
CA LEU A 174 24.50 2.43 -6.51
C LEU A 174 25.74 1.60 -6.78
N LYS A 175 26.89 2.04 -6.25
CA LYS A 175 28.17 1.29 -6.29
C LYS A 175 28.58 0.73 -4.94
N ASN A 176 27.90 1.13 -3.86
CA ASN A 176 28.22 0.69 -2.51
C ASN A 176 27.50 -0.62 -2.18
N ASP A 177 28.27 -1.68 -1.91
CA ASP A 177 27.75 -3.03 -1.66
C ASP A 177 26.91 -3.13 -0.38
N PHE A 178 27.23 -2.33 0.65
CA PHE A 178 26.45 -2.31 1.89
C PHE A 178 25.04 -1.77 1.65
N VAL A 179 24.92 -0.67 0.90
CA VAL A 179 23.62 -0.06 0.59
C VAL A 179 22.82 -0.97 -0.35
N LYS A 180 23.47 -1.61 -1.34
CA LYS A 180 22.80 -2.61 -2.18
C LYS A 180 22.21 -3.75 -1.37
N LYS A 181 22.98 -4.31 -0.45
CA LYS A 181 22.52 -5.42 0.41
C LYS A 181 21.32 -5.03 1.27
N MET A 182 21.22 -3.77 1.69
CA MET A 182 20.02 -3.27 2.39
C MET A 182 18.81 -3.19 1.45
N ILE A 183 19.00 -2.70 0.23
CA ILE A 183 17.94 -2.61 -0.79
C ILE A 183 17.44 -3.99 -1.19
N ASP A 184 18.35 -4.95 -1.34
CA ASP A 184 18.03 -6.33 -1.70
C ASP A 184 17.17 -7.03 -0.64
N PHE A 185 17.14 -6.53 0.60
CA PHE A 185 16.28 -7.05 1.65
C PHE A 185 14.88 -6.42 1.67
N LEU A 186 14.66 -5.31 0.95
CA LEU A 186 13.40 -4.59 0.96
C LEU A 186 12.31 -5.35 0.19
N PRO A 187 11.06 -5.33 0.68
CA PRO A 187 9.96 -6.04 0.04
C PRO A 187 9.63 -5.45 -1.33
N THR A 188 9.97 -4.19 -1.58
CA THR A 188 9.77 -3.54 -2.88
C THR A 188 10.76 -4.01 -3.93
N LYS A 189 11.98 -4.40 -3.54
CA LYS A 189 12.93 -5.03 -4.45
C LYS A 189 12.48 -6.44 -4.83
N HIS A 190 12.05 -7.23 -3.84
CA HIS A 190 11.49 -8.55 -4.08
C HIS A 190 10.21 -8.50 -4.94
N LEU A 191 9.36 -7.50 -4.73
CA LEU A 191 8.20 -7.26 -5.59
C LEU A 191 8.64 -6.92 -7.03
N ALA A 192 9.65 -6.05 -7.16
CA ALA A 192 10.19 -5.64 -8.45
C ALA A 192 10.82 -6.78 -9.24
N ASP A 193 11.41 -7.77 -8.54
CA ASP A 193 12.01 -8.93 -9.17
C ASP A 193 10.98 -10.04 -9.47
N ALA A 194 9.97 -10.21 -8.61
CA ALA A 194 8.96 -11.24 -8.75
C ALA A 194 7.90 -10.88 -9.81
N MET A 195 7.39 -9.65 -9.82
CA MET A 195 6.24 -9.29 -10.65
C MET A 195 6.48 -9.52 -12.15
N PRO A 196 7.62 -9.10 -12.76
CA PRO A 196 7.91 -9.38 -14.16
C PRO A 196 8.03 -10.88 -14.47
N LYS A 197 8.62 -11.67 -13.56
CA LYS A 197 8.72 -13.14 -13.72
C LYS A 197 7.34 -13.78 -13.78
N LEU A 198 6.43 -13.34 -12.91
CA LEU A 198 5.06 -13.84 -12.84
C LEU A 198 4.22 -13.42 -14.04
N MET A 199 4.36 -12.16 -14.47
CA MET A 199 3.70 -11.64 -15.67
C MET A 199 4.10 -12.41 -16.92
N ASN A 200 5.36 -12.85 -17.00
CA ASN A 200 5.89 -13.71 -18.07
C ASN A 200 5.59 -15.21 -17.90
N GLY A 201 4.74 -15.60 -16.95
CA GLY A 201 4.28 -16.98 -16.80
C GLY A 201 5.20 -17.91 -16.03
N LYS A 202 6.23 -17.40 -15.35
CA LYS A 202 7.05 -18.24 -14.47
C LYS A 202 6.24 -18.69 -13.26
N GLY A 203 6.48 -19.93 -12.83
CA GLY A 203 5.78 -20.55 -11.70
C GLY A 203 6.30 -20.12 -10.33
N LEU A 204 5.56 -20.53 -9.29
CA LEU A 204 5.84 -20.21 -7.88
C LEU A 204 7.26 -20.58 -7.43
N SER A 205 7.84 -21.64 -7.98
CA SER A 205 9.19 -22.09 -7.64
C SER A 205 10.27 -21.04 -7.90
N THR A 206 10.05 -20.13 -8.86
CA THR A 206 11.02 -19.10 -9.23
C THR A 206 10.94 -17.82 -8.38
N VAL A 207 9.88 -17.68 -7.59
CA VAL A 207 9.57 -16.48 -6.79
C VAL A 207 9.29 -16.80 -5.32
N SER A 208 9.49 -18.05 -4.90
CA SER A 208 9.19 -18.50 -3.53
C SER A 208 10.00 -17.74 -2.48
N GLY A 209 11.27 -17.43 -2.76
CA GLY A 209 12.11 -16.59 -1.91
C GLY A 209 11.58 -15.16 -1.79
N ASP A 210 11.15 -14.58 -2.90
CA ASP A 210 10.55 -13.24 -2.94
C ASP A 210 9.24 -13.21 -2.12
N LEU A 211 8.41 -14.24 -2.25
CA LEU A 211 7.16 -14.36 -1.49
C LEU A 211 7.42 -14.42 0.02
N ILE A 212 8.37 -15.25 0.45
CA ILE A 212 8.73 -15.41 1.86
C ILE A 212 9.22 -14.08 2.44
N ASN A 213 10.07 -13.34 1.71
CA ASN A 213 10.54 -12.04 2.15
C ASN A 213 9.37 -11.06 2.37
N ILE A 214 8.46 -10.95 1.40
CA ILE A 214 7.31 -10.04 1.52
C ILE A 214 6.41 -10.45 2.70
N ILE A 215 6.21 -11.76 2.94
CA ILE A 215 5.46 -12.26 4.10
C ILE A 215 6.14 -11.85 5.41
N ILE A 216 7.46 -11.97 5.51
CA ILE A 216 8.21 -11.52 6.71
C ILE A 216 7.97 -10.03 6.94
N TRP A 217 8.05 -9.20 5.91
CA TRP A 217 7.76 -7.77 6.01
C TRP A 217 6.31 -7.47 6.38
N CYS A 218 5.35 -8.27 5.91
CA CYS A 218 3.96 -8.18 6.37
C CYS A 218 3.89 -8.40 7.88
N VAL A 219 4.49 -9.47 8.40
CA VAL A 219 4.51 -9.76 9.84
C VAL A 219 5.17 -8.61 10.63
N LEU A 220 6.31 -8.10 10.15
CA LEU A 220 6.99 -6.96 10.77
C LEU A 220 6.11 -5.70 10.79
N SER A 221 5.39 -5.42 9.70
CA SER A 221 4.47 -4.27 9.62
C SER A 221 3.27 -4.39 10.57
N ILE A 222 2.75 -5.61 10.76
CA ILE A 222 1.69 -5.89 11.75
C ILE A 222 2.23 -5.61 13.16
N ILE A 223 3.40 -6.15 13.50
CA ILE A 223 4.03 -5.96 14.81
C ILE A 223 4.25 -4.47 15.07
N LEU A 224 4.80 -3.74 14.10
CA LEU A 224 4.99 -2.30 14.17
C LEU A 224 3.66 -1.57 14.44
N CYS A 225 2.62 -1.90 13.67
CA CYS A 225 1.30 -1.30 13.83
C CYS A 225 0.72 -1.56 15.23
N ILE A 226 0.84 -2.79 15.76
CA ILE A 226 0.36 -3.14 17.10
C ILE A 226 1.13 -2.37 18.19
N ILE A 227 2.45 -2.27 18.08
CA ILE A 227 3.29 -1.54 19.04
C ILE A 227 2.91 -0.06 19.06
N VAL A 228 2.81 0.56 17.88
CA VAL A 228 2.42 1.97 17.74
C VAL A 228 1.01 2.20 18.28
N TYR A 229 0.07 1.32 17.96
CA TYR A 229 -1.30 1.40 18.43
C TYR A 229 -1.39 1.33 19.97
N LYS A 230 -0.71 0.34 20.60
CA LYS A 230 -0.67 0.22 22.07
C LYS A 230 -0.05 1.44 22.74
N LYS A 231 1.06 1.96 22.19
CA LYS A 231 1.72 3.15 22.74
C LYS A 231 0.81 4.38 22.69
N LYS A 232 -0.01 4.51 21.64
CA LYS A 232 -0.92 5.65 21.45
C LYS A 232 -2.27 5.53 22.13
N GLN A 233 -2.68 4.35 22.60
CA GLN A 233 -3.83 4.22 23.49
C GLN A 233 -3.54 4.67 24.93
N LEU A 234 -2.26 4.68 25.32
CA LEU A 234 -1.82 5.03 26.68
C LEU A 234 -1.47 6.53 26.84
N ASP A 235 -1.35 7.25 25.73
CA ASP A 235 -1.17 8.71 25.65
C ASP A 235 -2.55 9.41 25.58
#